data_AF-A0A931VK98-F1
#
_entry.id   AF-A0A931VK98-F1
#
_cell.length_a   1.000
_cell.length_b   1.000
_cell.length_c   1.000
_cell.angle_alpha   90.00
_cell.angle_beta   90.00
_cell.angle_gamma   90.00
#
_symmetry.space_group_name_H-M   'P 1'
#
loop_
_entity.id
_entity.type
_entity.pdbx_description
1 polymer ?
#
loop_
_entity_poly.entity_id
_entity_poly.type
_entity_poly.pdbx_seq_one_letter_code
_entity_poly.pdbx_strand_id
1 'polypeptide(L)'
;MEFTFTPIGLFHTPYKTTDSIPKTFGVAPAAEGIVEVFPEFAEGLLYIEEFSHLIIIFVFHKSTQKPLKVVPPTQEKERGVFSSRSPHRPNPVGILTVRLLKREGNRLYVEGVDLLDGTPILDIKPYLIHFDCRPGAKAG
;
A
#
# COMPACT_ATOMS: atom_id res chain seq x y z
N MET A 1 16.29 16.26 10.69
CA MET A 1 14.89 16.73 10.79
C MET A 1 14.02 15.49 10.80
N GLU A 2 13.16 15.36 11.80
CA GLU A 2 12.25 14.22 11.95
C GLU A 2 10.82 14.67 11.63
N PHE A 3 10.03 13.77 11.06
CA PHE A 3 8.63 14.02 10.70
C PHE A 3 7.77 12.98 11.40
N THR A 4 6.66 13.43 11.97
CA THR A 4 5.64 12.58 12.60
C THR A 4 4.38 12.66 11.77
N PHE A 5 3.77 11.51 11.47
CA PHE A 5 2.53 11.42 10.72
C PHE A 5 1.43 10.81 11.58
N THR A 6 0.22 11.34 11.45
CA THR A 6 -0.98 10.79 12.08
C THR A 6 -1.64 9.84 11.08
N PRO A 7 -1.88 8.56 11.44
CA PRO A 7 -2.66 7.67 10.60
C PRO A 7 -4.07 8.21 10.36
N ILE A 8 -4.55 8.11 9.13
CA ILE A 8 -5.90 8.54 8.74
C ILE A 8 -6.91 7.39 8.70
N GLY A 9 -6.45 6.16 8.94
CA GLY A 9 -7.27 4.96 8.83
C GLY A 9 -6.47 3.68 8.95
N LEU A 10 -7.16 2.55 8.75
CA LEU A 10 -6.62 1.20 8.80
C LEU A 10 -7.03 0.41 7.55
N PHE A 11 -6.16 -0.51 7.15
CA PHE A 11 -6.52 -1.58 6.23
C PHE A 11 -7.04 -2.81 6.97
N HIS A 12 -8.17 -3.34 6.51
CA HIS A 12 -8.67 -4.66 6.88
C HIS A 12 -8.44 -5.60 5.71
N THR A 13 -7.68 -6.67 5.93
CA THR A 13 -7.30 -7.63 4.89
C THR A 13 -7.44 -9.07 5.38
N PRO A 14 -7.47 -10.07 4.48
CA PRO A 14 -7.45 -11.48 4.87
C PRO A 14 -6.11 -11.92 5.49
N TYR A 15 -5.05 -11.11 5.39
CA TYR A 15 -3.70 -11.50 5.79
C TYR A 15 -3.40 -11.18 7.25
N LYS A 16 -3.56 -12.17 8.13
CA LYS A 16 -3.32 -12.00 9.58
C LYS A 16 -1.84 -12.20 9.98
N THR A 17 -1.04 -12.82 9.11
CA THR A 17 0.40 -13.02 9.32
C THR A 17 1.18 -12.66 8.07
N THR A 18 2.46 -12.28 8.21
CA THR A 18 3.30 -11.88 7.07
C THR A 18 3.56 -13.02 6.09
N ASP A 19 3.50 -14.27 6.54
CA ASP A 19 3.67 -15.45 5.68
C ASP A 19 2.45 -15.76 4.82
N SER A 20 1.27 -15.28 5.22
CA SER A 20 0.04 -15.43 4.43
C SER A 20 -0.06 -14.47 3.25
N ILE A 21 0.83 -13.46 3.20
CA ILE A 21 0.85 -12.44 2.15
C ILE A 21 1.52 -13.00 0.89
N PRO A 22 0.91 -12.87 -0.31
CA PRO A 22 1.52 -13.26 -1.56
C PRO A 22 2.85 -12.53 -1.81
N LYS A 23 3.92 -13.28 -2.08
CA LYS A 23 5.26 -12.74 -2.36
C LYS A 23 5.56 -12.74 -3.87
N THR A 24 4.55 -12.50 -4.69
CA THR A 24 4.63 -12.63 -6.15
C THR A 24 5.16 -11.35 -6.80
N PHE A 25 6.08 -11.50 -7.76
CA PHE A 25 6.57 -10.39 -8.57
C PHE A 25 5.75 -10.29 -9.87
N GLY A 26 5.28 -9.10 -10.21
CA GLY A 26 4.64 -8.82 -11.51
C GLY A 26 3.19 -9.29 -11.66
N VAL A 27 2.57 -9.85 -10.62
CA VAL A 27 1.14 -10.19 -10.60
C VAL A 27 0.45 -9.32 -9.58
N ALA A 28 -0.55 -8.56 -10.02
CA ALA A 28 -1.39 -7.80 -9.11
C ALA A 28 -2.13 -8.77 -8.17
N PRO A 29 -2.13 -8.54 -6.86
CA PRO A 29 -2.93 -9.33 -5.94
C PRO A 29 -4.41 -9.27 -6.35
N ALA A 30 -5.15 -10.36 -6.15
CA ALA A 30 -6.59 -10.39 -6.42
C ALA A 30 -7.43 -10.36 -5.12
N ALA A 31 -6.77 -10.24 -3.96
CA ALA A 31 -7.48 -10.21 -2.69
C ALA A 31 -8.25 -8.90 -2.53
N GLU A 32 -9.44 -9.01 -1.96
CA GLU A 32 -10.25 -7.89 -1.51
C GLU A 32 -9.86 -7.45 -0.09
N GLY A 33 -10.07 -6.18 0.20
CA GLY A 33 -9.88 -5.60 1.51
C GLY A 33 -10.76 -4.37 1.71
N ILE A 34 -10.66 -3.78 2.90
CA ILE A 34 -11.37 -2.55 3.25
C ILE A 34 -10.36 -1.52 3.73
N VAL A 35 -10.37 -0.35 3.11
CA VAL A 35 -9.76 0.86 3.65
C VAL A 35 -10.80 1.55 4.52
N GLU A 36 -10.59 1.50 5.83
CA GLU A 36 -11.42 2.24 6.80
C GLU A 36 -10.72 3.56 7.13
N VAL A 37 -11.30 4.67 6.71
CA VAL A 37 -10.85 6.03 7.06
C VAL A 37 -11.46 6.41 8.39
N PHE A 38 -10.69 6.97 9.32
CA PHE A 38 -11.24 7.38 10.61
C PHE A 38 -12.29 8.49 10.45
N PRO A 39 -13.33 8.54 11.30
CA PRO A 39 -14.46 9.45 11.15
C PRO A 39 -14.07 10.92 10.97
N GLU A 40 -13.04 11.39 11.68
CA GLU A 40 -12.54 12.77 11.60
C GLU A 40 -11.90 13.14 10.25
N PHE A 41 -11.55 12.15 9.42
CA PHE A 41 -11.00 12.34 8.08
C PHE A 41 -11.98 11.97 6.96
N ALA A 42 -13.18 11.48 7.31
CA ALA A 42 -14.14 10.93 6.34
C ALA A 42 -14.66 11.97 5.34
N GLU A 43 -14.68 13.26 5.69
CA GLU A 43 -15.05 14.35 4.77
C GLU A 43 -14.11 14.42 3.55
N GLY A 44 -12.85 14.03 3.72
CA GLY A 44 -11.85 13.97 2.64
C GLY A 44 -12.17 12.93 1.55
N LEU A 45 -13.17 12.08 1.74
CA LEU A 45 -13.63 11.11 0.76
C LEU A 45 -14.67 11.67 -0.22
N LEU A 46 -15.03 12.95 -0.15
CA LEU A 46 -15.98 13.55 -1.10
C LEU A 46 -15.53 13.28 -2.56
N TYR A 47 -16.44 12.74 -3.38
CA TYR A 47 -16.22 12.35 -4.78
C TYR A 47 -15.16 11.25 -5.04
N ILE A 48 -14.74 10.49 -4.01
CA ILE A 48 -13.76 9.41 -4.20
C ILE A 48 -14.25 8.32 -5.17
N GLU A 49 -15.57 8.11 -5.26
CA GLU A 49 -16.19 7.14 -6.18
C GLU A 49 -16.08 7.51 -7.67
N GLU A 50 -15.68 8.74 -8.00
CA GLU A 50 -15.40 9.14 -9.39
C GLU A 50 -14.13 8.47 -9.95
N PHE A 51 -13.31 7.85 -9.09
CA PHE A 51 -12.07 7.18 -9.46
C PHE A 51 -12.20 5.66 -9.35
N SER A 52 -11.80 4.95 -10.40
CA SER A 52 -11.79 3.47 -10.39
C SER A 52 -10.63 2.87 -9.60
N HIS A 53 -9.53 3.60 -9.44
CA HIS A 53 -8.31 3.14 -8.78
C HIS A 53 -7.75 4.22 -7.86
N LEU A 54 -7.20 3.77 -6.74
CA LEU A 54 -6.64 4.62 -5.71
C LEU A 54 -5.19 4.20 -5.42
N ILE A 55 -4.34 5.17 -5.15
CA ILE A 55 -3.01 4.99 -4.56
C ILE A 55 -3.15 5.17 -3.06
N ILE A 56 -2.80 4.15 -2.29
CA ILE A 56 -2.79 4.18 -0.83
C ILE A 56 -1.35 4.21 -0.33
N ILE A 57 -1.06 5.19 0.53
CA ILE A 57 0.24 5.31 1.21
C ILE A 57 0.04 4.80 2.64
N PHE A 58 0.90 3.89 3.09
CA PHE A 58 0.73 3.20 4.37
C PHE A 58 2.06 2.94 5.05
N VAL A 59 2.02 2.47 6.30
CA VAL A 59 3.22 2.12 7.08
C VAL A 59 3.31 0.62 7.30
N PHE A 60 4.43 -0.01 6.96
CA PHE A 60 4.79 -1.35 7.41
C PHE A 60 5.09 -1.34 8.92
N HIS A 61 4.05 -1.20 9.73
CA HIS A 61 4.12 -0.99 11.18
C HIS A 61 4.78 -2.14 11.96
N LYS A 62 4.95 -3.32 11.35
CA LYS A 62 5.72 -4.45 11.89
C LYS A 62 7.18 -4.49 11.44
N SER A 63 7.59 -3.63 10.51
CA SER A 63 8.98 -3.53 10.07
C SER A 63 9.82 -2.74 11.07
N THR A 64 10.47 -3.45 11.98
CA THR A 64 11.34 -2.85 13.01
C THR A 64 12.79 -2.64 12.53
N GLN A 65 13.21 -3.38 11.51
CA GLN A 65 14.57 -3.31 10.98
C GLN A 65 14.68 -2.24 9.88
N LYS A 66 15.83 -1.56 9.84
CA LYS A 66 16.14 -0.49 8.87
C LYS A 66 17.43 -0.79 8.07
N PRO A 67 17.52 -1.94 7.38
CA PRO A 67 18.69 -2.27 6.59
C PRO A 67 18.79 -1.35 5.35
N LEU A 68 20.00 -1.23 4.80
CA LEU A 68 20.22 -0.58 3.50
C LEU A 68 20.30 -1.57 2.34
N LYS A 69 20.41 -2.86 2.64
CA LYS A 69 20.46 -3.95 1.66
C LYS A 69 19.57 -5.11 2.08
N VAL A 70 19.01 -5.81 1.10
CA VAL A 70 18.08 -6.94 1.29
C VAL A 70 18.24 -7.95 0.16
N VAL A 71 17.86 -9.20 0.43
CA VAL A 71 17.63 -10.22 -0.60
C VAL A 71 16.10 -10.37 -0.76
N PRO A 72 15.49 -9.83 -1.84
CA PRO A 72 14.05 -9.95 -2.05
C PRO A 72 13.60 -11.41 -2.20
N PRO A 73 12.39 -11.80 -1.77
CA PRO A 73 11.93 -13.19 -1.80
C PRO A 73 12.00 -13.87 -3.18
N THR A 74 11.86 -13.10 -4.26
CA THR A 74 11.82 -13.60 -5.65
C THR A 74 13.16 -13.45 -6.38
N GLN A 75 14.24 -13.12 -5.67
CA GLN A 75 15.54 -12.83 -6.28
C GLN A 75 16.69 -13.47 -5.52
N GLU A 76 17.72 -13.88 -6.25
CA GLU A 76 18.88 -14.56 -5.68
C GLU A 76 19.97 -13.60 -5.18
N LYS A 77 19.99 -12.36 -5.68
CA LYS A 77 21.06 -11.39 -5.39
C LYS A 77 20.62 -10.32 -4.41
N GLU A 78 21.49 -10.01 -3.45
CA GLU A 78 21.36 -8.84 -2.59
C GLU A 78 21.31 -7.56 -3.43
N ARG A 79 20.47 -6.61 -3.01
CA ARG A 79 20.42 -5.27 -3.60
C ARG A 79 20.09 -4.22 -2.56
N GLY A 80 20.33 -2.94 -2.90
CA GLY A 80 19.94 -1.82 -2.06
C GLY A 80 18.43 -1.76 -1.88
N VAL A 81 17.94 -1.38 -0.69
CA VAL A 81 16.50 -1.28 -0.38
C VAL A 81 15.74 -0.32 -1.31
N PHE A 82 16.41 0.70 -1.85
CA PHE A 82 15.82 1.65 -2.80
C PHE A 82 15.73 1.11 -4.24
N SER A 83 16.40 0.00 -4.52
CA SER A 83 16.25 -0.77 -5.77
C SER A 83 15.29 -1.95 -5.61
N SER A 84 14.52 -1.99 -4.52
CA SER A 84 13.53 -3.03 -4.20
C SER A 84 12.26 -2.42 -3.63
N ARG A 85 11.27 -3.28 -3.40
CA ARG A 85 9.98 -2.96 -2.75
C ARG A 85 9.89 -3.54 -1.34
N SER A 86 11.04 -3.88 -0.72
CA SER A 86 11.10 -4.47 0.62
C SER A 86 10.42 -3.59 1.67
N PRO A 87 9.66 -4.18 2.61
CA PRO A 87 9.08 -3.44 3.74
C PRO A 87 10.15 -2.96 4.73
N HIS A 88 11.30 -3.64 4.79
CA HIS A 88 12.44 -3.27 5.62
C HIS A 88 13.27 -2.20 4.91
N ARG A 89 13.13 -0.95 5.37
CA ARG A 89 13.75 0.25 4.81
C ARG A 89 13.77 1.38 5.85
N PRO A 90 14.60 2.42 5.70
CA PRO A 90 14.75 3.49 6.71
C PRO A 90 13.44 4.14 7.16
N ASN A 91 12.56 4.43 6.18
CA ASN A 91 11.18 4.85 6.39
C ASN A 91 10.27 3.76 5.84
N PRO A 92 9.58 2.97 6.68
CA PRO A 92 8.80 1.81 6.28
C PRO A 92 7.46 2.21 5.61
N VAL A 93 7.52 3.10 4.63
CA VAL A 93 6.38 3.58 3.87
C VAL A 93 6.17 2.67 2.65
N GLY A 94 4.96 2.15 2.55
CA GLY A 94 4.45 1.41 1.42
C GLY A 94 3.58 2.27 0.53
N ILE A 95 3.45 1.86 -0.73
CA ILE A 95 2.55 2.44 -1.72
C ILE A 95 1.85 1.27 -2.39
N LEU A 96 0.53 1.28 -2.44
CA LEU A 96 -0.26 0.27 -3.13
C LEU A 96 -1.26 0.94 -4.06
N THR A 97 -1.45 0.38 -5.25
CA THR A 97 -2.54 0.78 -6.14
C THR A 97 -3.63 -0.28 -6.05
N VAL A 98 -4.83 0.14 -5.68
CA VAL A 98 -6.00 -0.73 -5.52
C VAL A 98 -7.12 -0.28 -6.44
N ARG A 99 -7.97 -1.22 -6.84
CA ARG A 99 -9.23 -0.91 -7.52
C ARG A 99 -10.31 -0.61 -6.47
N LEU A 100 -11.03 0.50 -6.62
CA LEU A 100 -12.20 0.81 -5.81
C LEU A 100 -13.39 0.01 -6.33
N LEU A 101 -14.00 -0.80 -5.47
CA LEU A 101 -15.17 -1.61 -5.79
C LEU A 101 -16.46 -0.87 -5.42
N LYS A 102 -16.50 -0.32 -4.20
CA LYS A 102 -17.61 0.50 -3.68
C LYS A 102 -17.16 1.29 -2.44
N ARG A 103 -17.97 2.27 -2.07
CA ARG A 103 -17.86 2.99 -0.79
C ARG A 103 -19.12 2.77 0.04
N GLU A 104 -18.94 2.62 1.35
CA GLU A 104 -20.00 2.65 2.36
C GLU A 104 -19.57 3.55 3.52
N GLY A 105 -20.09 4.78 3.56
CA GLY A 105 -19.68 5.76 4.57
C GLY A 105 -18.19 6.10 4.49
N ASN A 106 -17.45 5.78 5.55
CA ASN A 106 -16.00 5.97 5.67
C ASN A 106 -15.18 4.73 5.26
N ARG A 107 -15.82 3.71 4.68
CA ARG A 107 -15.19 2.45 4.26
C ARG A 107 -15.15 2.35 2.74
N LEU A 108 -13.96 2.08 2.21
CA LEU A 108 -13.74 1.83 0.79
C LEU A 108 -13.44 0.34 0.62
N TYR A 109 -14.30 -0.36 -0.10
CA TYR A 109 -14.08 -1.75 -0.48
C TYR A 109 -13.20 -1.77 -1.71
N VAL A 110 -12.10 -2.50 -1.65
CA VAL A 110 -11.05 -2.45 -2.66
C VAL A 110 -10.56 -3.85 -3.03
N GLU A 111 -10.06 -3.99 -4.26
CA GLU A 111 -9.37 -5.17 -4.76
C GLU A 111 -7.91 -4.82 -5.05
N GLY A 112 -6.99 -5.77 -4.85
CA GLY A 112 -5.56 -5.54 -5.09
C GLY A 112 -4.69 -5.53 -3.85
N VAL A 113 -5.16 -6.04 -2.71
CA VAL A 113 -4.42 -5.94 -1.44
C VAL A 113 -3.37 -7.03 -1.27
N ASP A 114 -2.18 -6.67 -0.75
CA ASP A 114 -1.05 -7.55 -0.42
C ASP A 114 -0.34 -7.17 0.89
N LEU A 115 -1.11 -6.72 1.88
CA LEU A 115 -0.53 -6.22 3.12
C LEU A 115 -1.24 -6.75 4.35
N LEU A 116 -0.53 -6.70 5.47
CA LEU A 116 -1.00 -7.20 6.75
C LEU A 116 -2.28 -6.48 7.20
N ASP A 117 -3.20 -7.22 7.78
CA ASP A 117 -4.37 -6.69 8.45
C ASP A 117 -4.00 -5.71 9.58
N GLY A 118 -4.79 -4.66 9.76
CA GLY A 118 -4.54 -3.59 10.72
C GLY A 118 -3.43 -2.63 10.32
N THR A 119 -3.00 -2.63 9.05
CA THR A 119 -1.96 -1.72 8.58
C THR A 119 -2.42 -0.26 8.57
N PRO A 120 -1.69 0.67 9.22
CA PRO A 120 -2.02 2.09 9.24
C PRO A 120 -1.86 2.77 7.88
N ILE A 121 -2.86 3.57 7.52
CA ILE A 121 -2.89 4.37 6.30
C ILE A 121 -2.44 5.79 6.62
N LEU A 122 -1.56 6.34 5.79
CA LEU A 122 -1.09 7.72 5.87
C LEU A 122 -1.83 8.65 4.91
N ASP A 123 -2.17 8.16 3.71
CA ASP A 123 -2.72 9.00 2.65
C ASP A 123 -3.46 8.17 1.59
N ILE A 124 -4.38 8.82 0.86
CA ILE A 124 -5.18 8.24 -0.23
C ILE A 124 -5.16 9.25 -1.39
N LYS A 125 -4.85 8.78 -2.60
CA LYS A 125 -4.84 9.61 -3.82
C LYS A 125 -5.57 8.90 -4.96
N PRO A 126 -6.19 9.63 -5.89
CA PRO A 126 -6.67 9.03 -7.13
C PRO A 126 -5.47 8.54 -7.96
N TYR A 127 -5.60 7.36 -8.58
CA TYR A 127 -4.67 6.93 -9.63
C TYR A 127 -5.07 7.60 -10.95
N LEU A 128 -4.14 8.35 -11.54
CA LEU A 128 -4.37 9.11 -12.76
C LEU A 128 -3.42 8.62 -13.84
N ILE A 129 -3.96 8.03 -14.92
CA ILE A 129 -3.18 7.40 -16.00
C ILE A 129 -2.08 8.33 -16.52
N HIS A 130 -2.39 9.62 -16.73
CA HIS A 130 -1.45 10.61 -17.26
C HIS A 130 -0.25 10.85 -16.33
N PHE A 131 -0.46 10.75 -15.01
CA PHE A 131 0.58 10.99 -14.01
C PHE A 131 1.31 9.72 -13.60
N ASP A 132 0.59 8.62 -13.40
CA ASP A 132 1.09 7.43 -12.72
C ASP A 132 1.46 6.29 -13.68
N CYS A 133 0.90 6.25 -14.90
CA CYS A 133 1.21 5.19 -15.85
C CYS A 133 2.45 5.53 -16.70
N ARG A 134 3.43 4.63 -16.71
CA ARG A 134 4.63 4.70 -17.56
C ARG A 134 4.86 3.38 -18.29
N PRO A 135 4.14 3.10 -19.39
CA PRO A 135 4.20 1.79 -20.07
C PRO A 135 5.60 1.36 -20.53
N GLY A 136 6.50 2.33 -20.81
CA GLY A 136 7.88 2.05 -21.21
C GLY A 136 8.89 1.94 -20.06
N ALA A 137 8.44 1.91 -18.80
CA ALA A 137 9.35 1.84 -17.66
C ALA A 137 10.13 0.50 -17.62
N LYS A 138 11.44 0.57 -17.30
CA LYS A 138 12.28 -0.62 -17.07
C LYS A 138 12.19 -1.05 -15.61
N ALA A 139 11.95 -2.34 -15.35
CA ALA A 139 11.73 -2.89 -14.01
C ALA A 139 12.96 -3.56 -13.36
N GLY A 140 14.17 -3.28 -13.88
CA GLY A 140 15.43 -3.90 -13.44
C GLY A 140 15.85 -5.02 -14.36
#